data_AF-A0A0L8FW24-F1
#
_entry.id   AF-A0A0L8FW24-F1
#
_cell.length_a   1.000
_cell.length_b   1.000
_cell.length_c   1.000
_cell.angle_alpha   90.00
_cell.angle_beta   90.00
_cell.angle_gamma   90.00
#
_symmetry.space_group_name_H-M   'P 1'
#
loop_
_entity.id
_entity.type
_entity.pdbx_description
1 polymer ?
#
loop_
_entity_poly.entity_id
_entity_poly.type
_entity_poly.pdbx_seq_one_letter_code
_entity_poly.pdbx_strand_id
1 'polypeptide(L)' 'MGSMPFVNAVVTKGTRSAFIGTAINFLRRNNFDGLDICWQYPTSRGSTDVDKERFSLLLKVM' A
#
# COMPACT_ATOMS: atom_id res chain seq x y z
N MET A 1 -13.36 -6.37 -7.67
CA MET A 1 -12.07 -5.91 -7.10
C MET A 1 -12.30 -4.50 -6.55
N GLY A 2 -11.94 -4.26 -5.30
CA GLY A 2 -12.19 -3.02 -4.55
C GLY A 2 -10.99 -2.72 -3.66
N SER A 3 -11.18 -2.10 -2.50
CA SER A 3 -10.05 -1.70 -1.63
C SER A 3 -9.31 -2.86 -0.96
N MET A 4 -9.86 -4.08 -0.97
CA MET A 4 -9.35 -5.21 -0.17
C MET A 4 -7.86 -5.56 -0.39
N PRO A 5 -7.30 -5.56 -1.63
CA PRO A 5 -5.87 -5.80 -1.81
C PRO A 5 -5.00 -4.75 -1.12
N PHE A 6 -5.41 -3.48 -1.13
CA PHE A 6 -4.72 -2.42 -0.40
C PHE A 6 -4.86 -2.62 1.11
N VAL A 7 -6.04 -2.96 1.61
CA VAL A 7 -6.27 -3.28 3.04
C VAL A 7 -5.30 -4.37 3.51
N ASN A 8 -5.18 -5.45 2.75
CA ASN A 8 -4.28 -6.55 3.07
C ASN A 8 -2.79 -6.14 3.09
N ALA A 9 -2.40 -5.17 2.26
CA ALA A 9 -1.04 -4.65 2.23
C ALA A 9 -0.73 -3.72 3.42
N VAL A 10 -1.74 -3.07 4.02
CA VAL A 10 -1.52 -2.03 5.05
C VAL A 10 -1.84 -2.44 6.48
N VAL A 11 -2.54 -3.57 6.69
CA VAL A 11 -3.14 -3.95 7.98
C VAL A 11 -2.13 -4.14 9.12
N THR A 12 -0.93 -4.66 8.84
CA THR A 12 0.13 -4.88 9.85
C THR A 12 1.46 -4.27 9.43
N LYS A 13 2.38 -4.10 10.39
CA LYS A 13 3.76 -3.68 10.07
C LYS A 13 4.44 -4.66 9.11
N GLY A 14 4.26 -5.97 9.32
CA GLY A 14 4.84 -7.01 8.48
C GLY A 14 4.32 -6.99 7.04
N THR A 15 3.01 -6.79 6.84
CA THR A 15 2.41 -6.70 5.50
C THR A 15 2.87 -5.45 4.76
N ARG A 16 2.99 -4.30 5.44
CA ARG A 16 3.57 -3.07 4.86
C ARG A 16 5.01 -3.29 4.41
N SER A 17 5.86 -3.84 5.28
CA SER A 17 7.26 -4.13 4.94
C SER A 17 7.38 -5.12 3.78
N ALA A 18 6.52 -6.14 3.73
CA ALA A 18 6.48 -7.07 2.61
C ALA A 18 6.10 -6.38 1.29
N PHE A 19 5.04 -5.57 1.30
CA PHE A 19 4.62 -4.79 0.12
C PHE A 19 5.71 -3.83 -0.37
N ILE A 20 6.39 -3.13 0.53
CA ILE A 20 7.47 -2.19 0.18
C ILE A 20 8.66 -2.95 -0.41
N GLY A 21 9.06 -4.06 0.20
CA GLY A 21 10.16 -4.88 -0.31
C GLY A 21 9.88 -5.42 -1.70
N THR A 22 8.65 -5.89 -1.97
CA THR A 22 8.27 -6.37 -3.30
C THR A 22 8.19 -5.22 -4.31
N ALA A 23 7.65 -4.06 -3.92
CA ALA A 23 7.59 -2.87 -4.76
C ALA A 23 8.99 -2.37 -5.16
N ILE A 24 9.91 -2.19 -4.21
CA ILE A 24 11.29 -1.76 -4.48
C ILE A 24 11.98 -2.72 -5.45
N ASN A 25 11.85 -4.03 -5.21
CA ASN A 25 12.42 -5.04 -6.10
C ASN A 25 11.83 -4.96 -7.51
N PHE A 26 10.52 -4.76 -7.62
CA PHE A 26 9.84 -4.63 -8.91
C PHE A 26 10.31 -3.37 -9.67
N LEU A 27 10.35 -2.21 -9.01
CA LEU A 27 10.77 -0.96 -9.64
C LEU A 27 12.20 -1.02 -10.14
N ARG A 28 13.14 -1.50 -9.30
CA ARG A 28 14.57 -1.62 -9.66
C ARG A 28 14.79 -2.60 -10.81
N ARG A 29 14.09 -3.75 -10.80
CA ARG A 29 14.21 -4.76 -11.87
C ARG A 29 13.71 -4.26 -13.22
N ASN A 30 12.73 -3.37 -13.21
CA ASN A 30 12.11 -2.84 -14.43
C ASN A 30 12.55 -1.40 -14.75
N ASN A 31 13.56 -0.88 -14.05
CA ASN A 31 14.14 0.44 -14.26
C ASN A 31 13.12 1.60 -14.19
N PHE A 32 12.17 1.50 -13.26
CA PHE A 32 11.24 2.59 -12.92
C PHE A 32 11.84 3.51 -11.85
N ASP A 33 11.59 4.81 -11.98
CA ASP A 33 12.11 5.84 -11.07
C ASP A 33 11.24 6.09 -9.83
N GLY A 34 10.02 5.54 -9.81
CA GLY A 34 9.08 5.80 -8.71
C GLY A 34 7.82 4.94 -8.76
N LEU A 35 7.02 5.09 -7.70
CA LEU A 35 5.74 4.40 -7.53
C LEU A 35 4.65 5.42 -7.24
N ASP A 36 3.52 5.28 -7.92
CA ASP A 36 2.28 5.97 -7.57
C ASP A 36 1.30 4.98 -6.92
N ILE A 37 0.67 5.38 -5.81
CA ILE A 37 -0.32 4.55 -5.11
C ILE A 37 -1.73 5.08 -5.39
N CYS A 38 -2.34 4.54 -6.45
CA CYS A 38 -3.71 4.81 -6.87
C CYS A 38 -4.76 4.02 -6.06
N TRP A 39 -4.82 4.17 -4.73
CA TRP A 39 -5.92 3.61 -3.93
C TRP A 39 -7.16 4.50 -4.02
N GLN A 40 -8.22 3.99 -4.68
CA GLN A 40 -9.51 4.69 -4.84
C GLN A 40 -10.67 3.99 -4.11
N TYR A 41 -10.96 4.30 -2.85
CA TYR A 41 -10.24 5.20 -1.96
C TYR A 41 -10.10 4.50 -0.60
N PRO A 42 -9.11 4.87 0.23
CA PRO A 42 -9.16 4.55 1.65
C PRO A 42 -10.52 4.94 2.22
N THR A 43 -11.03 4.17 3.19
CA THR A 43 -12.36 4.34 3.81
C THR A 43 -13.57 4.10 2.89
N SER A 44 -13.36 3.63 1.66
CA SER A 44 -14.43 3.35 0.69
C SER A 44 -14.25 1.98 0.04
N ARG A 45 -15.31 1.47 -0.60
CA ARG A 45 -15.27 0.24 -1.43
C ARG A 45 -14.70 -0.99 -0.69
N GLY A 46 -15.12 -1.19 0.55
CA GLY A 46 -14.68 -2.30 1.42
C GLY A 46 -13.48 -1.99 2.32
N SER A 47 -12.98 -0.76 2.29
CA SER A 47 -12.04 -0.22 3.28
C SER A 47 -12.79 0.49 4.39
N THR A 48 -12.25 0.48 5.62
CA THR A 48 -12.86 1.14 6.79
C THR A 48 -12.05 2.38 7.20
N ASP A 49 -12.59 3.18 8.13
CA ASP A 49 -11.95 4.44 8.56
C ASP A 49 -10.52 4.26 9.11
N VAL A 50 -10.23 3.09 9.68
CA VAL A 50 -8.89 2.74 10.18
C VAL A 50 -7.84 2.74 9.07
N ASP A 51 -8.25 2.47 7.83
CA ASP A 51 -7.32 2.41 6.71
C ASP A 51 -6.79 3.78 6.28
N LYS A 52 -7.42 4.88 6.71
CA LYS A 52 -6.88 6.24 6.55
C LYS A 52 -5.54 6.39 7.27
N GLU A 53 -5.48 5.91 8.52
CA GLU A 53 -4.25 5.95 9.31
C GLU A 53 -3.23 4.93 8.78
N ARG A 54 -3.68 3.73 8.43
CA ARG A 54 -2.79 2.69 7.87
C ARG A 54 -2.16 3.11 6.55
N PHE A 55 -2.89 3.83 5.70
CA PHE A 55 -2.34 4.41 4.48
C PHE A 55 -1.27 5.46 4.81
N SER A 56 -1.50 6.32 5.80
CA SER A 56 -0.48 7.27 6.28
C SER A 56 0.76 6.55 6.83
N LEU A 57 0.57 5.45 7.56
CA LEU A 57 1.68 4.62 8.05
C LEU A 57 2.45 3.95 6.92
N LEU A 58 1.79 3.52 5.84
CA LEU A 58 2.46 2.99 4.65
C LEU A 58 3.37 4.07 4.03
N LEU A 59 2.84 5.27 3.78
CA LEU A 59 3.61 6.35 3.16
C LEU A 59 4.83 6.79 4.00
N LYS A 60 4.74 6.73 5.33
CA LYS A 60 5.86 7.06 6.23
C LYS A 60 7.02 6.08 6.16
N VAL A 61 6.79 4.83 5.75
CA VAL A 61 7.81 3.78 5.75
C VAL A 61 8.25 3.37 4.35
N MET A 62 7.66 3.98 3.32
CA MET A 62 8.08 3.83 1.92
C MET A 62 9.39 4.53 1.62
#